data_AF-A0A9E5BZE0-F1
#
_entry.id   AF-A0A9E5BZE0-F1
#
_cell.length_a   1.000
_cell.length_b   1.000
_cell.length_c   1.000
_cell.angle_alpha   90.00
_cell.angle_beta   90.00
_cell.angle_gamma   90.00
#
_symmetry.space_group_name_H-M   'P 1'
#
loop_
_entity.id
_entity.type
_entity.pdbx_description
1 polymer ?
#
loop_
_entity_poly.entity_id
_entity_poly.type
_entity_poly.pdbx_seq_one_letter_code
_entity_poly.pdbx_strand_id
1 'polypeptide(L)'
;FVARTDEFKDLAHDLAMQVAATGPLAITQEDLPDDAEADPAEACLMLQPFIKDASRTVDELVKEVIAATGENIRVTRFSRFELGQ
;
A
#
# COMPACT_ATOMS: atom_id res chain seq x y z
N PHE A 1 -5.20 -21.31 5.86
CA PHE A 1 -5.82 -20.02 5.44
C PHE A 1 -4.73 -18.97 5.43
N VAL A 2 -4.47 -18.35 4.27
CA VAL A 2 -3.36 -17.38 4.07
C VAL A 2 -3.42 -16.22 5.07
N ALA A 3 -4.61 -15.75 5.44
CA ALA A 3 -4.78 -14.68 6.41
C ALA A 3 -4.19 -14.94 7.81
N ARG A 4 -3.79 -16.18 8.12
CA ARG A 4 -3.17 -16.54 9.41
C ARG A 4 -1.66 -16.76 9.32
N THR A 5 -1.07 -16.75 8.14
CA THR A 5 0.38 -16.89 7.97
C THR A 5 1.07 -15.61 8.38
N ASP A 6 2.36 -15.69 8.68
CA ASP A 6 3.10 -14.54 9.18
C ASP A 6 3.42 -13.57 8.04
N GLU A 7 3.65 -14.08 6.82
CA GLU A 7 3.86 -13.28 5.62
C GLU A 7 2.67 -12.35 5.33
N PHE A 8 1.43 -12.83 5.48
CA PHE A 8 0.25 -12.01 5.27
C PHE A 8 0.07 -10.95 6.37
N LYS A 9 0.34 -11.31 7.63
CA LYS A 9 0.26 -10.37 8.76
C LYS A 9 1.32 -9.28 8.66
N ASP A 10 2.54 -9.65 8.29
CA ASP A 10 3.66 -8.74 8.11
C ASP A 10 3.37 -7.77 6.98
N LEU A 11 2.85 -8.25 5.84
CA LEU A 11 2.38 -7.39 4.76
C LEU A 11 1.32 -6.39 5.24
N ALA A 12 0.29 -6.87 5.95
CA ALA A 12 -0.78 -6.00 6.43
C ALA A 12 -0.27 -4.94 7.42
N HIS A 13 0.67 -5.31 8.30
CA HIS A 13 1.33 -4.39 9.21
C HIS A 13 2.15 -3.33 8.47
N ASP A 14 2.94 -3.76 7.50
CA ASP A 14 3.80 -2.89 6.71
C ASP A 14 3.01 -1.90 5.85
N LEU A 15 1.91 -2.36 5.24
CA LEU A 15 0.99 -1.48 4.52
C LEU A 15 0.32 -0.45 5.45
N ALA A 16 -0.07 -0.83 6.67
CA ALA A 16 -0.65 0.10 7.62
C ALA A 16 0.37 1.18 8.04
N MET A 17 1.62 0.79 8.28
CA MET A 17 2.71 1.70 8.61
C MET A 17 3.06 2.61 7.43
N GLN A 18 3.08 2.09 6.21
CA GLN A 18 3.24 2.86 4.97
C GLN A 18 2.17 3.95 4.90
N VAL A 19 0.89 3.57 4.99
CA VAL A 19 -0.25 4.52 4.93
C VAL A 19 -0.12 5.59 6.01
N ALA A 20 0.22 5.21 7.24
CA ALA A 20 0.38 6.16 8.33
C ALA A 20 1.49 7.20 8.04
N ALA A 21 2.62 6.76 7.48
CA ALA A 21 3.80 7.57 7.24
C ALA A 21 3.69 8.47 6.00
N THR A 22 3.12 7.98 4.90
CA THR A 22 3.12 8.68 3.61
C THR A 22 1.83 9.40 3.28
N GLY A 23 0.74 9.09 3.98
CA GLY A 23 -0.56 9.75 3.76
C GLY A 23 -1.08 9.65 2.32
N PRO A 24 -1.11 8.45 1.69
CA PRO A 24 -1.64 8.31 0.34
C PRO A 24 -3.12 8.72 0.31
N LEU A 25 -3.56 9.25 -0.83
CA LEU A 25 -4.93 9.66 -1.08
C LEU A 25 -5.73 8.55 -1.79
N ALA A 26 -5.05 7.68 -2.53
CA ALA A 26 -5.63 6.64 -3.37
C ALA A 26 -4.87 5.31 -3.25
N ILE A 27 -5.47 4.20 -3.66
CA ILE A 27 -4.78 2.90 -3.74
C ILE A 27 -3.99 2.84 -5.05
N THR A 28 -4.67 3.11 -6.16
CA THR A 28 -4.12 3.10 -7.51
C THR A 28 -4.36 4.44 -8.21
N GLN A 29 -3.70 4.64 -9.35
CA GLN A 29 -3.91 5.85 -10.16
C GLN A 29 -5.35 5.95 -10.69
N GLU A 30 -6.02 4.82 -10.91
CA GLU A 30 -7.42 4.77 -11.35
C GLU A 30 -8.40 5.28 -10.29
N ASP A 31 -7.99 5.27 -9.01
CA ASP A 31 -8.81 5.79 -7.90
C ASP A 31 -8.65 7.30 -7.70
N LEU A 32 -7.73 7.96 -8.42
CA LEU A 32 -7.56 9.41 -8.35
C LEU A 32 -8.57 10.13 -9.24
N PRO A 33 -9.05 11.32 -8.86
CA PRO A 33 -9.78 12.21 -9.76
C PRO A 33 -8.96 12.54 -11.02
N ASP A 34 -9.63 12.67 -12.17
CA ASP A 34 -8.97 13.03 -13.45
C ASP A 34 -8.26 14.39 -13.39
N ASP A 35 -8.69 15.28 -12.48
CA ASP A 35 -8.16 16.61 -12.25
C ASP A 35 -7.20 16.69 -11.03
N ALA A 36 -6.76 15.54 -10.50
CA ALA A 36 -5.81 15.51 -9.40
C ALA A 36 -4.47 16.13 -9.79
N GLU A 37 -4.06 17.18 -9.08
CA GLU A 37 -2.77 17.86 -9.26
C GLU A 37 -1.61 17.14 -8.54
N ALA A 38 -1.92 16.18 -7.66
CA ALA A 38 -0.92 15.46 -6.88
C ALA A 38 -0.12 14.48 -7.75
N ASP A 39 1.18 14.34 -7.47
CA ASP A 39 2.02 13.35 -8.14
C ASP A 39 1.49 11.93 -7.83
N PRO A 40 1.13 11.11 -8.84
CA PRO A 40 0.68 9.74 -8.62
C PRO A 40 1.65 8.89 -7.80
N ALA A 41 2.96 9.13 -7.91
CA ALA A 41 3.96 8.39 -7.13
C ALA A 41 3.91 8.71 -5.62
N GLU A 42 3.37 9.86 -5.25
CA GLU A 42 3.18 10.28 -3.86
C GLU A 42 1.73 10.05 -3.38
N ALA A 43 0.74 10.21 -4.25
CA ALA A 43 -0.67 10.12 -3.89
C ALA A 43 -1.21 8.68 -3.86
N CYS A 44 -0.66 7.77 -4.67
CA CYS A 44 -1.16 6.39 -4.80
C CYS A 44 -0.31 5.41 -3.99
N LEU A 45 -0.93 4.72 -3.03
CA LEU A 45 -0.26 3.75 -2.16
C LEU A 45 0.57 2.72 -2.95
N MET A 46 0.04 2.19 -4.05
CA MET A 46 0.71 1.13 -4.83
C MET A 46 1.95 1.60 -5.59
N LEU A 47 2.00 2.88 -5.96
CA LEU A 47 3.11 3.47 -6.72
C LEU A 47 4.23 4.00 -5.81
N GLN A 48 3.94 4.20 -4.53
CA GLN A 48 4.90 4.73 -3.58
C GLN A 48 6.10 3.78 -3.39
N PRO A 49 7.31 4.34 -3.22
CA PRO A 49 8.44 3.60 -2.67
C PRO A 49 8.09 3.07 -1.27
N PHE A 50 8.51 1.85 -0.97
CA PHE A 50 8.25 1.25 0.34
C PHE A 50 9.14 1.87 1.43
N ILE A 51 8.54 2.32 2.54
CA ILE A 51 9.25 3.09 3.56
C ILE A 51 10.40 2.33 4.26
N LYS A 52 10.35 0.99 4.28
CA LYS A 52 11.44 0.16 4.85
C LYS A 52 12.51 -0.19 3.81
N ASP A 53 12.19 -0.09 2.52
CA ASP A 53 13.10 -0.38 1.43
C ASP A 53 12.67 0.38 0.17
N ALA A 54 13.26 1.56 -0.03
CA ALA A 54 12.93 2.44 -1.15
C ALA A 54 13.41 1.93 -2.52
N SER A 55 14.11 0.76 -2.57
CA SER A 55 14.50 0.15 -3.85
C SER A 55 13.33 -0.47 -4.61
N ARG A 56 12.19 -0.66 -3.94
CA ARG A 56 10.98 -1.25 -4.50
C ARG A 56 9.73 -0.47 -4.10
N THR A 57 8.68 -0.67 -4.88
CA THR A 57 7.36 -0.09 -4.65
C THR A 57 6.50 -0.98 -3.76
N VAL A 58 5.43 -0.41 -3.22
CA VAL A 58 4.42 -1.17 -2.47
C VAL A 58 3.74 -2.24 -3.33
N ASP A 59 3.50 -1.97 -4.62
CA ASP A 59 2.94 -2.96 -5.55
C ASP A 59 3.86 -4.17 -5.73
N GLU A 60 5.18 -3.96 -5.85
CA GLU A 60 6.16 -5.03 -5.92
C GLU A 60 6.18 -5.88 -4.64
N LEU A 61 6.15 -5.24 -3.47
CA LEU A 61 6.03 -5.93 -2.18
C LEU A 61 4.78 -6.83 -2.13
N VAL A 62 3.62 -6.32 -2.55
CA VAL A 62 2.37 -7.10 -2.58
C VAL A 62 2.51 -8.28 -3.53
N LYS A 63 3.08 -8.08 -4.73
CA LYS A 63 3.30 -9.13 -5.73
C LYS A 63 4.25 -10.23 -5.23
N GLU A 64 5.30 -9.89 -4.51
CA GLU A 64 6.20 -10.86 -3.89
C GLU A 64 5.46 -11.76 -2.89
N VAL A 65 4.62 -11.17 -2.03
CA VAL A 65 3.84 -11.94 -1.05
C VAL A 65 2.78 -12.80 -1.72
N ILE A 66 2.16 -12.33 -2.82
CA ILE A 66 1.28 -13.15 -3.66
C ILE A 66 2.04 -14.37 -4.20
N ALA A 67 3.25 -14.16 -4.73
CA ALA A 67 4.08 -15.24 -5.26
C ALA A 67 4.49 -16.25 -4.16
N ALA A 68 4.81 -15.77 -2.96
CA ALA A 68 5.19 -16.61 -1.83
C ALA A 68 4.02 -17.42 -1.25
N THR A 69 2.84 -16.82 -1.18
CA THR A 69 1.63 -17.44 -0.60
C THR A 69 0.83 -18.25 -1.62
N GLY A 70 1.03 -18.01 -2.92
CA GLY A 70 0.30 -18.65 -4.02
C GLY A 70 -1.14 -18.16 -4.17
N GLU A 71 -1.50 -17.05 -3.52
CA GLU A 71 -2.87 -16.61 -3.35
C GLU A 71 -3.03 -15.14 -3.73
N ASN A 72 -4.19 -14.79 -4.28
CA ASN A 72 -4.44 -13.43 -4.77
C ASN A 72 -4.72 -12.48 -3.60
N ILE A 73 -3.87 -11.47 -3.41
CA ILE A 73 -3.96 -10.46 -2.36
C ILE A 73 -4.26 -9.11 -3.01
N ARG A 74 -5.23 -8.37 -2.48
CA ARG A 74 -5.57 -7.02 -2.95
C ARG A 74 -5.85 -6.10 -1.77
N VAL A 75 -5.35 -4.87 -1.85
CA VAL A 75 -5.77 -3.79 -0.95
C VAL A 75 -7.08 -3.24 -1.47
N THR A 76 -8.09 -3.19 -0.60
CA THR A 76 -9.46 -2.75 -0.97
C THR A 76 -9.80 -1.36 -0.45
N ARG A 77 -9.26 -0.99 0.71
CA ARG A 77 -9.45 0.30 1.36
C ARG A 77 -8.42 0.50 2.46
N PHE A 78 -8.11 1.75 2.76
CA PHE A 78 -7.42 2.15 3.98
C PHE A 78 -8.08 3.39 4.57
N SER A 79 -7.75 3.71 5.81
CA SER A 79 -8.16 4.95 6.45
C SER A 79 -7.01 5.43 7.34
N ARG A 80 -6.70 6.71 7.24
CA ARG A 80 -5.65 7.37 8.02
C ARG A 80 -6.29 8.51 8.80
N PHE A 81 -6.02 8.54 10.10
CA PHE A 81 -6.44 9.63 10.99
C PHE A 81 -5.19 10.30 11.55
N GLU A 82 -5.20 11.63 11.58
CA GLU A 82 -4.14 12.45 12.15
C GLU A 82 -4.77 13.43 13.14
N LEU A 83 -4.24 13.54 14.36
CA LEU A 83 -4.81 14.42 15.37
C LEU A 83 -4.48 15.88 15.03
N GLY A 84 -5.51 16.69 14.81
CA GLY A 84 -5.36 18.12 14.54
C GLY A 84 -5.19 18.49 13.07
N GLN A 85 -5.33 17.52 12.17
CA GLN A 85 -5.67 17.74 10.75
C GLN A 85 -7.11 17.31 10.47
#